data_AF-A0AA35X5R2-F1
#
_entry.id   AF-A0AA35X5R2-F1
#
_cell.length_a   1.000
_cell.length_b   1.000
_cell.length_c   1.000
_cell.angle_alpha   90.00
_cell.angle_beta   90.00
_cell.angle_gamma   90.00
#
_symmetry.space_group_name_H-M   'P 1'
#
loop_
_entity.id
_entity.type
_entity.pdbx_description
1 polymer ?
#
loop_
_entity_poly.entity_id
_entity_poly.type
_entity_poly.pdbx_seq_one_letter_code
_entity_poly.pdbx_strand_id
1 'polypeptide(L)'
;MLPKWLRTTSSVLLRISRGRAAGKCAVQRRAVSSDPADYFHYTRVVFGTLSPSFVAQSLRHQEPAKPIDLEKAMRQHENYMTQVKNLIPHAVQIAADDALPDLVYVEDPAVVLDGKALITRMGQASREGEIKHVRPVLAEMGFQIYEVDDPEAIVDGGDVIFTGREFLVGLSKRTNKASRLTYIL
;
A
#
# COMPACT_ATOMS: atom_id res chain seq x y z
N MET A 1 -7.26 -3.54 -22.92
CA MET A 1 -8.22 -2.53 -22.43
C MET A 1 -8.77 -3.00 -21.10
N LEU A 2 -8.41 -2.34 -19.99
CA LEU A 2 -8.93 -2.68 -18.67
C LEU A 2 -10.27 -1.97 -18.42
N PRO A 3 -11.27 -2.64 -17.81
CA PRO A 3 -12.62 -2.10 -17.62
C PRO A 3 -12.70 -0.96 -16.58
N LYS A 4 -13.67 -0.05 -16.79
CA LYS A 4 -13.88 1.23 -16.08
C LYS A 4 -14.19 1.15 -14.56
N TRP A 5 -14.28 -0.04 -13.98
CA TRP A 5 -14.72 -0.25 -12.58
C TRP A 5 -13.60 -0.49 -11.55
N LEU A 6 -12.33 -0.43 -11.95
CA LEU A 6 -11.19 -0.54 -11.03
C LEU A 6 -10.89 0.81 -10.33
N ARG A 7 -11.80 1.29 -9.47
CA ARG A 7 -11.62 2.59 -8.75
C ARG A 7 -11.38 2.52 -7.25
N THR A 8 -11.40 1.35 -6.63
CA THR A 8 -11.03 1.20 -5.21
C THR A 8 -10.66 -0.26 -4.97
N THR A 9 -9.40 -0.61 -5.18
CA THR A 9 -8.86 -1.89 -4.74
C THR A 9 -7.55 -1.59 -4.04
N SER A 10 -7.60 -1.43 -2.72
CA SER A 10 -6.42 -1.17 -1.92
C SER A 10 -5.54 -2.41 -1.94
N SER A 11 -4.38 -2.30 -2.55
CA SER A 11 -3.34 -3.32 -2.48
C SER A 11 -2.00 -2.66 -2.60
N VAL A 12 -1.08 -3.10 -1.76
CA VAL A 12 0.31 -2.71 -1.88
C VAL A 12 0.93 -3.57 -2.95
N LEU A 13 1.12 -2.98 -4.13
CA LEU A 13 1.87 -3.57 -5.23
C LEU A 13 3.37 -3.36 -4.96
N LEU A 14 4.12 -4.45 -4.77
CA LEU A 14 5.51 -4.40 -4.33
C LEU A 14 6.48 -4.61 -5.50
N ARG A 15 7.27 -3.59 -5.81
CA ARG A 15 8.37 -3.65 -6.78
C ARG A 15 9.63 -4.19 -6.11
N ILE A 16 10.24 -5.21 -6.72
CA ILE A 16 11.63 -5.60 -6.45
C ILE A 16 12.36 -5.56 -7.79
N SER A 17 13.26 -4.59 -7.96
CA SER A 17 14.19 -4.59 -9.08
C SER A 17 15.46 -5.34 -8.67
N ARG A 18 15.80 -6.43 -9.38
CA ARG A 18 17.15 -7.02 -9.31
C ARG A 18 18.13 -6.07 -10.02
N GLY A 19 18.70 -5.12 -9.29
CA GLY A 19 19.84 -4.35 -9.76
C GLY A 19 21.13 -5.14 -9.57
N ARG A 20 21.79 -5.54 -10.67
CA ARG A 20 23.19 -6.02 -10.64
C ARG A 20 24.06 -4.99 -9.90
N ALA A 21 24.91 -5.50 -9.01
CA ALA A 21 25.95 -4.73 -8.35
C ALA A 21 26.80 -3.95 -9.35
N ALA A 22 26.95 -2.64 -9.14
CA ALA A 22 28.10 -1.86 -9.55
C ALA A 22 28.15 -0.57 -8.71
N GLY A 23 29.30 -0.31 -8.10
CA GLY A 23 29.51 0.72 -7.11
C GLY A 23 29.57 2.16 -7.64
N LYS A 24 29.76 3.04 -6.65
CA LYS A 24 30.11 4.47 -6.67
C LYS A 24 28.97 5.47 -6.91
N CYS A 25 28.77 6.22 -5.84
CA CYS A 25 28.01 7.46 -5.73
C CYS A 25 28.48 8.47 -6.79
N ALA A 26 27.63 8.73 -7.78
CA ALA A 26 27.61 9.92 -8.61
C ALA A 26 26.18 10.05 -9.15
N VAL A 27 25.56 11.22 -8.99
CA VAL A 27 24.27 11.55 -9.61
C VAL A 27 24.49 11.64 -11.12
N GLN A 28 24.51 10.49 -11.80
CA GLN A 28 24.43 10.43 -13.25
C GLN A 28 22.95 10.44 -13.63
N ARG A 29 22.52 11.47 -14.37
CA ARG A 29 21.25 11.47 -15.09
C ARG A 29 21.27 10.30 -16.08
N ARG A 30 20.77 9.16 -15.62
CA ARG A 30 20.60 7.97 -16.45
C ARG A 30 19.54 8.30 -17.50
N ALA A 31 19.79 7.97 -18.77
CA ALA A 31 18.78 8.12 -19.82
C ALA A 31 17.52 7.35 -19.38
N VAL A 32 16.43 8.09 -19.24
CA VAL A 32 15.18 7.63 -18.66
C VAL A 32 14.35 7.00 -19.78
N SER A 33 14.05 5.70 -19.69
CA SER A 33 13.18 5.03 -20.65
C SER A 33 11.81 5.71 -20.72
N SER A 34 11.27 5.86 -21.94
CA SER A 34 9.93 6.40 -22.16
C SER A 34 8.81 5.36 -22.03
N ASP A 35 9.14 4.08 -21.86
CA ASP A 35 8.14 3.02 -21.76
C ASP A 35 7.61 2.90 -20.30
N PRO A 36 6.31 3.11 -20.05
CA PRO A 36 5.70 2.90 -18.74
C PRO A 36 5.93 1.49 -18.15
N ALA A 37 6.12 0.47 -19.00
CA ALA A 37 6.38 -0.91 -18.58
C ALA A 37 7.72 -1.06 -17.83
N ASP A 38 8.67 -0.14 -18.04
CA ASP A 38 9.97 -0.18 -17.36
C ASP A 38 9.91 0.33 -15.91
N TYR A 39 8.83 1.04 -15.54
CA TYR A 39 8.68 1.64 -14.20
C TYR A 39 7.91 0.74 -13.23
N PHE A 40 6.91 0.03 -13.72
CA PHE A 40 5.97 -0.71 -12.88
C PHE A 40 6.10 -2.21 -13.09
N HIS A 41 7.15 -2.79 -12.52
CA HIS A 41 7.36 -4.23 -12.47
C HIS A 41 7.17 -4.75 -11.06
N TYR A 42 6.05 -5.44 -10.82
CA TYR A 42 5.70 -5.98 -9.51
C TYR A 42 5.94 -7.48 -9.48
N THR A 43 6.77 -7.91 -8.53
CA THR A 43 7.03 -9.35 -8.32
C THR A 43 6.27 -9.88 -7.13
N ARG A 44 5.85 -9.00 -6.21
CA ARG A 44 5.17 -9.38 -4.98
C ARG A 44 3.95 -8.50 -4.72
N VAL A 45 3.02 -9.01 -3.94
CA VAL A 45 1.83 -8.28 -3.49
C VAL A 45 1.45 -8.75 -2.09
N VAL A 46 0.99 -7.81 -1.26
CA VAL A 46 0.42 -8.09 0.06
C VAL A 46 -1.05 -7.75 0.04
N PHE A 47 -1.88 -8.65 0.54
CA PHE A 47 -3.31 -8.46 0.72
C PHE A 47 -3.68 -8.48 2.20
N GLY A 48 -4.66 -7.69 2.61
CA GLY A 48 -5.38 -7.90 3.86
C GLY A 48 -6.57 -8.82 3.66
N THR A 49 -6.95 -9.59 4.67
CA THR A 49 -8.18 -10.40 4.65
C THR A 49 -9.32 -9.57 5.22
N LEU A 50 -10.51 -9.66 4.60
CA LEU A 50 -11.69 -8.94 5.06
C LEU A 50 -12.24 -9.59 6.34
N SER A 51 -12.38 -8.80 7.41
CA SER A 51 -12.93 -9.25 8.69
C SER A 51 -14.48 -9.25 8.68
N PRO A 52 -15.15 -10.18 9.39
CA PRO A 52 -16.58 -10.09 9.66
C PRO A 52 -17.04 -8.77 10.28
N SER A 53 -16.19 -8.14 11.11
CA SER A 53 -16.47 -6.83 11.74
C SER A 53 -16.53 -5.68 10.73
N PHE A 54 -16.00 -5.85 9.51
CA PHE A 54 -15.90 -4.83 8.47
C PHE A 54 -17.23 -4.11 8.22
N VAL A 55 -18.35 -4.83 8.10
CA VAL A 55 -19.62 -4.19 7.77
C VAL A 55 -20.08 -3.22 8.85
N ALA A 56 -19.85 -3.55 10.11
CA ALA A 56 -20.34 -2.79 11.26
C ALA A 56 -19.36 -1.73 11.76
N GLN A 57 -18.05 -1.93 11.59
CA GLN A 57 -17.03 -1.16 12.31
C GLN A 57 -16.00 -0.46 11.41
N SER A 58 -15.97 -0.74 10.10
CA SER A 58 -15.06 -0.03 9.18
C SER A 58 -15.35 1.46 9.12
N LEU A 59 -14.30 2.26 9.01
CA LEU A 59 -14.43 3.70 8.90
C LEU A 59 -14.93 4.10 7.52
N ARG A 60 -15.88 5.04 7.51
CA ARG A 60 -16.52 5.53 6.28
C ARG A 60 -16.76 7.01 6.37
N HIS A 61 -16.60 7.68 5.24
CA HIS A 61 -16.98 9.09 5.12
C HIS A 61 -18.49 9.28 4.96
N GLN A 62 -19.18 8.31 4.36
CA GLN A 62 -20.61 8.36 4.11
C GLN A 62 -21.19 6.97 4.29
N GLU A 63 -22.39 6.90 4.88
CA GLU A 63 -23.13 5.65 4.94
C GLU A 63 -23.63 5.27 3.54
N PRO A 64 -23.51 3.98 3.16
CA PRO A 64 -23.96 3.54 1.86
C PRO A 64 -25.49 3.57 1.82
N ALA A 65 -26.04 3.97 0.67
CA ALA A 65 -27.50 3.99 0.45
C ALA A 65 -28.16 2.61 0.60
N LYS A 66 -27.38 1.53 0.51
CA LYS A 66 -27.78 0.15 0.78
C LYS A 66 -26.78 -0.47 1.77
N PRO A 67 -27.24 -1.30 2.72
CA PRO A 67 -26.33 -2.03 3.61
C PRO A 67 -25.27 -2.81 2.83
N ILE A 68 -24.07 -2.91 3.39
CA ILE A 68 -23.02 -3.74 2.80
C ILE A 68 -23.38 -5.21 2.99
N ASP A 69 -23.48 -5.92 1.88
CA ASP A 69 -23.58 -7.38 1.85
C ASP A 69 -22.18 -7.96 2.05
N LEU A 70 -21.92 -8.51 3.24
CA LEU A 70 -20.63 -9.05 3.64
C LEU A 70 -20.19 -10.19 2.71
N GLU A 71 -21.09 -11.13 2.40
CA GLU A 71 -20.75 -12.26 1.54
C GLU A 71 -20.38 -11.79 0.14
N LYS A 72 -21.10 -10.78 -0.38
CA LYS A 72 -20.76 -10.16 -1.66
C LYS A 72 -19.41 -9.46 -1.60
N ALA A 73 -19.10 -8.74 -0.53
CA ALA A 73 -17.80 -8.09 -0.34
C ALA A 73 -16.66 -9.11 -0.30
N MET A 74 -16.84 -10.23 0.42
CA MET A 74 -15.88 -11.34 0.46
C MET A 74 -15.65 -11.93 -0.92
N ARG A 75 -16.73 -12.25 -1.67
CA ARG A 75 -16.61 -12.76 -3.06
C ARG A 75 -15.91 -11.75 -3.98
N GLN A 76 -16.20 -10.46 -3.84
CA GLN A 76 -15.52 -9.42 -4.63
C GLN A 76 -14.03 -9.36 -4.30
N HIS A 77 -13.66 -9.43 -3.03
CA HIS A 77 -12.28 -9.42 -2.58
C HIS A 77 -11.50 -10.66 -3.04
N GLU A 78 -12.10 -11.85 -2.93
CA GLU A 78 -11.52 -13.10 -3.44
C GLU A 78 -11.29 -13.06 -4.95
N ASN A 79 -12.27 -12.56 -5.71
CA ASN A 79 -12.13 -12.37 -7.15
C ASN A 79 -10.99 -11.40 -7.47
N TYR A 80 -10.93 -10.28 -6.75
CA TYR A 80 -9.86 -9.31 -6.90
C TYR A 80 -8.47 -9.94 -6.63
N MET A 81 -8.29 -10.60 -5.49
CA MET A 81 -7.04 -11.29 -5.15
C MET A 81 -6.66 -12.33 -6.21
N THR A 82 -7.63 -13.08 -6.73
CA THR A 82 -7.40 -14.08 -7.78
C THR A 82 -6.87 -13.44 -9.06
N GLN A 83 -7.49 -12.34 -9.52
CA GLN A 83 -7.01 -11.63 -10.71
C GLN A 83 -5.59 -11.08 -10.53
N VAL A 84 -5.28 -10.55 -9.34
CA VAL A 84 -3.93 -10.01 -9.07
C VAL A 84 -2.89 -11.13 -8.95
N LYS A 85 -3.22 -12.26 -8.31
CA LYS A 85 -2.36 -13.45 -8.21
C LYS A 85 -2.02 -14.05 -9.58
N ASN A 86 -2.90 -13.90 -10.58
CA ASN A 86 -2.61 -14.32 -11.96
C ASN A 86 -1.57 -13.44 -12.66
N LEU A 87 -1.36 -12.21 -12.17
CA LEU A 87 -0.43 -11.23 -12.75
C LEU A 87 0.88 -11.13 -11.95
N ILE A 88 0.84 -11.41 -10.65
CA ILE A 88 1.95 -11.21 -9.71
C ILE A 88 2.28 -12.55 -9.05
N PRO A 89 3.51 -13.08 -9.23
CA PRO A 89 3.83 -14.46 -8.88
C PRO A 89 3.90 -14.73 -7.37
N HIS A 90 4.13 -13.71 -6.54
CA HIS A 90 4.29 -13.90 -5.09
C HIS A 90 3.28 -13.07 -4.31
N ALA A 91 2.24 -13.73 -3.82
CA ALA A 91 1.24 -13.10 -2.97
C ALA A 91 1.40 -13.54 -1.51
N VAL A 92 1.36 -12.58 -0.60
CA VAL A 92 1.24 -12.81 0.84
C VAL A 92 -0.09 -12.23 1.30
N GLN A 93 -0.76 -12.94 2.21
CA GLN A 93 -2.05 -12.52 2.74
C GLN A 93 -1.95 -12.40 4.27
N ILE A 94 -2.33 -11.24 4.78
CA ILE A 94 -2.42 -10.93 6.20
C ILE A 94 -3.78 -11.41 6.69
N ALA A 95 -3.79 -12.16 7.80
CA ALA A 95 -5.03 -12.63 8.41
C ALA A 95 -5.90 -11.45 8.87
N ALA A 96 -7.22 -11.67 8.88
CA ALA A 96 -8.14 -10.67 9.40
C ALA A 96 -7.98 -10.56 10.93
N ASP A 97 -8.18 -9.36 11.45
CA ASP A 97 -8.29 -9.08 12.87
C ASP A 97 -9.61 -8.32 13.09
N ASP A 98 -10.51 -8.90 13.88
CA ASP A 98 -11.81 -8.31 14.16
C ASP A 98 -11.73 -7.03 15.01
N ALA A 99 -10.59 -6.77 15.65
CA ALA A 99 -10.31 -5.50 16.30
C ALA A 99 -9.88 -4.40 15.31
N LEU A 100 -9.52 -4.78 14.08
CA LEU A 100 -9.02 -3.89 13.01
C LEU A 100 -9.85 -4.09 11.73
N PRO A 101 -11.11 -3.63 11.69
CA PRO A 101 -12.02 -3.84 10.57
C PRO A 101 -11.47 -3.32 9.23
N ASP A 102 -10.62 -2.29 9.26
CA ASP A 102 -10.02 -1.66 8.08
C ASP A 102 -8.70 -2.29 7.62
N LEU A 103 -8.21 -3.36 8.28
CA LEU A 103 -6.95 -4.05 7.94
C LEU A 103 -6.93 -4.64 6.51
N VAL A 104 -8.10 -4.81 5.88
CA VAL A 104 -8.20 -5.16 4.46
C VAL A 104 -7.48 -4.12 3.56
N TYR A 105 -7.40 -2.87 4.02
CA TYR A 105 -6.77 -1.75 3.32
C TYR A 105 -5.28 -1.59 3.68
N VAL A 106 -4.49 -2.62 3.39
CA VAL A 106 -3.04 -2.70 3.66
C VAL A 106 -2.18 -1.64 2.94
N GLU A 107 -2.77 -0.81 2.08
CA GLU A 107 -2.11 0.30 1.39
C GLU A 107 -1.76 1.46 2.32
N ASP A 108 -2.63 1.77 3.28
CA ASP A 108 -2.41 2.94 4.14
C ASP A 108 -1.22 2.78 5.12
N PRO A 109 -0.97 1.61 5.74
CA PRO A 109 0.11 1.42 6.70
C PRO A 109 1.55 1.46 6.12
N ALA A 110 1.73 1.34 4.80
CA ALA A 110 3.07 1.27 4.21
C ALA A 110 3.13 1.74 2.75
N VAL A 111 4.20 2.48 2.42
CA VAL A 111 4.60 2.82 1.05
C VAL A 111 5.87 2.07 0.70
N VAL A 112 5.91 1.42 -0.45
CA VAL A 112 7.02 0.56 -0.86
C VAL A 112 7.61 0.98 -2.20
N LEU A 113 8.95 1.01 -2.28
CA LEU A 113 9.67 1.28 -3.51
C LEU A 113 11.04 0.61 -3.48
N ASP A 114 11.38 -0.11 -4.55
CA ASP A 114 12.72 -0.66 -4.81
C ASP A 114 13.38 -1.34 -3.59
N GLY A 115 12.67 -2.29 -2.97
CA GLY A 115 13.18 -3.04 -1.82
C GLY A 115 13.20 -2.28 -0.49
N LYS A 116 12.75 -1.02 -0.47
CA LYS A 116 12.49 -0.24 0.75
C LYS A 116 11.00 -0.20 1.04
N ALA A 117 10.65 -0.17 2.32
CA ALA A 117 9.30 0.05 2.79
C ALA A 117 9.31 1.15 3.86
N LEU A 118 8.60 2.24 3.60
CA LEU A 118 8.29 3.24 4.60
C LEU A 118 6.99 2.86 5.30
N ILE A 119 7.10 2.58 6.60
CA ILE A 119 5.93 2.44 7.48
C ILE A 119 5.39 3.83 7.75
N THR A 120 4.11 4.01 7.46
CA THR A 120 3.44 5.30 7.58
C THR A 120 3.06 5.59 9.03
N ARG A 121 2.73 6.85 9.31
CA ARG A 121 2.24 7.30 10.62
C ARG A 121 0.79 7.69 10.46
N MET A 122 -0.09 6.69 10.60
CA MET A 122 -1.49 6.81 10.24
C MET A 122 -2.22 7.83 11.12
N GLY A 123 -3.04 8.68 10.51
CA GLY A 123 -3.73 9.77 11.22
C GLY A 123 -4.89 9.32 12.11
N GLN A 124 -5.31 8.07 11.96
CA GLN A 124 -6.48 7.52 12.61
C GLN A 124 -6.08 6.48 13.65
N ALA A 125 -6.26 6.80 14.93
CA ALA A 125 -5.81 5.96 16.04
C ALA A 125 -6.38 4.53 16.01
N SER A 126 -7.63 4.36 15.56
CA SER A 126 -8.25 3.02 15.44
C SER A 126 -7.55 2.12 14.40
N ARG A 127 -6.77 2.69 13.49
CA ARG A 127 -6.07 1.99 12.42
C ARG A 127 -4.58 1.84 12.66
N GLU A 128 -4.02 2.51 13.66
CA GLU A 128 -2.59 2.44 14.00
C GLU A 128 -2.13 1.00 14.31
N GLY A 129 -3.03 0.15 14.83
CA GLY A 129 -2.77 -1.27 15.06
C GLY A 129 -2.49 -2.09 13.79
N GLU A 130 -2.90 -1.62 12.61
CA GLU A 130 -2.66 -2.28 11.33
C GLU A 130 -1.17 -2.35 10.99
N ILE A 131 -0.39 -1.34 11.40
CA ILE A 131 1.07 -1.31 11.22
C ILE A 131 1.74 -2.54 11.84
N LYS A 132 1.22 -3.00 12.99
CA LYS A 132 1.77 -4.19 13.70
C LYS A 132 1.58 -5.48 12.91
N HIS A 133 0.65 -5.51 11.97
CA HIS A 133 0.40 -6.63 11.08
C HIS A 133 1.20 -6.51 9.78
N VAL A 134 1.30 -5.30 9.21
CA VAL A 134 1.95 -5.07 7.92
C VAL A 134 3.48 -5.05 8.03
N ARG A 135 4.02 -4.41 9.07
CA ARG A 135 5.48 -4.23 9.22
C ARG A 135 6.26 -5.56 9.27
N PRO A 136 5.87 -6.56 10.08
CA PRO A 136 6.62 -7.82 10.15
C PRO A 136 6.63 -8.55 8.80
N VAL A 137 5.50 -8.55 8.10
CA VAL A 137 5.36 -9.17 6.77
C VAL A 137 6.33 -8.56 5.78
N LEU A 138 6.43 -7.23 5.72
CA LEU A 138 7.39 -6.55 4.84
C LEU A 138 8.84 -6.86 5.22
N ALA A 139 9.15 -6.92 6.53
CA ALA A 139 10.48 -7.27 7.00
C ALA A 139 10.87 -8.72 6.63
N GLU A 140 9.97 -9.68 6.83
CA GLU A 140 10.15 -11.09 6.45
C GLU A 140 10.29 -11.29 4.94
N MET A 141 9.63 -10.44 4.16
CA MET A 141 9.81 -10.39 2.71
C MET A 141 11.17 -9.81 2.30
N GLY A 142 11.97 -9.30 3.24
CA GLY A 142 13.32 -8.78 3.02
C GLY A 142 13.38 -7.31 2.61
N PHE A 143 12.32 -6.54 2.87
CA PHE A 143 12.34 -5.09 2.65
C PHE A 143 13.15 -4.40 3.74
N GLN A 144 13.91 -3.38 3.35
CA GLN A 144 14.51 -2.47 4.31
C GLN A 144 13.42 -1.55 4.85
N ILE A 145 13.17 -1.64 6.15
CA ILE A 145 12.12 -0.88 6.83
C ILE A 145 12.64 0.51 7.21
N TYR A 146 11.85 1.52 6.88
CA TYR A 146 12.00 2.91 7.29
C TYR A 146 10.73 3.32 8.04
N GLU A 147 10.88 4.26 8.97
CA GLU A 147 9.77 4.82 9.73
C GLU A 147 9.74 6.33 9.54
N VAL A 148 8.57 6.93 9.76
CA VAL A 148 8.43 8.37 9.77
C VAL A 148 8.92 8.89 11.12
N ASP A 149 10.10 9.50 11.14
CA ASP A 149 10.74 9.98 12.36
C ASP A 149 10.14 11.28 12.92
N ASP A 150 9.46 12.06 12.07
CA ASP A 150 8.83 13.32 12.49
C ASP A 150 7.55 13.00 13.30
N PRO A 151 7.51 13.35 14.60
CA PRO A 151 6.35 13.04 15.45
C PRO A 151 5.07 13.80 15.02
N GLU A 152 5.23 14.93 14.33
CA GLU A 152 4.13 15.76 13.83
C GLU A 152 3.63 15.30 12.46
N ALA A 153 4.35 14.39 11.79
CA ALA A 153 3.92 13.85 10.51
C ALA A 153 2.74 12.89 10.69
N ILE A 154 1.77 13.03 9.79
CA ILE A 154 0.61 12.16 9.67
C ILE A 154 0.46 11.83 8.20
N VAL A 155 0.56 10.56 7.81
CA VAL A 155 0.51 10.13 6.43
C VAL A 155 -0.15 8.78 6.31
N ASP A 156 -1.02 8.66 5.31
CA ASP A 156 -1.57 7.39 4.88
C ASP A 156 -1.07 7.09 3.46
N GLY A 157 -0.70 5.83 3.21
CA GLY A 157 -0.17 5.40 1.92
C GLY A 157 -1.13 5.65 0.75
N GLY A 158 -2.45 5.64 0.97
CA GLY A 158 -3.43 5.98 -0.06
C GLY A 158 -3.36 7.43 -0.58
N ASP A 159 -2.71 8.36 0.14
CA ASP A 159 -2.44 9.72 -0.34
C ASP A 159 -1.13 9.84 -1.14
N VAL A 160 -0.37 8.74 -1.29
CA VAL A 160 0.94 8.73 -1.94
C VAL A 160 0.86 8.11 -3.32
N ILE A 161 1.16 8.90 -4.36
CA ILE A 161 1.21 8.45 -5.75
C ILE A 161 2.65 8.46 -6.22
N PHE A 162 3.15 7.30 -6.66
CA PHE A 162 4.43 7.21 -7.35
C PHE A 162 4.24 7.22 -8.86
N THR A 163 4.87 8.17 -9.54
CA THR A 163 4.74 8.35 -11.00
C THR A 163 5.74 7.54 -11.82
N GLY A 164 6.60 6.75 -11.16
CA GLY A 164 7.80 6.16 -11.77
C GLY A 164 9.05 7.04 -11.61
N ARG A 165 8.88 8.32 -11.28
CA ARG A 165 9.99 9.29 -11.16
C ARG A 165 9.99 10.04 -9.84
N GLU A 166 8.81 10.39 -9.36
CA GLU A 166 8.65 11.20 -8.15
C GLU A 166 7.42 10.74 -7.38
N PHE A 167 7.36 11.18 -6.12
CA PHE A 167 6.22 11.00 -5.25
C PHE A 167 5.38 12.26 -5.22
N LEU A 168 4.08 12.12 -5.46
CA LEU A 168 3.08 13.13 -5.19
C LEU A 168 2.35 12.72 -3.91
N VAL A 169 2.31 13.63 -2.93
CA VAL A 169 1.66 13.39 -1.64
C VAL A 169 0.46 14.31 -1.53
N GLY A 170 -0.73 13.73 -1.49
CA GLY A 170 -1.98 14.46 -1.29
C GLY A 170 -2.06 15.02 0.13
N LEU A 171 -2.42 16.30 0.25
CA LEU A 171 -2.78 16.88 1.54
C LEU A 171 -4.26 16.60 1.81
N SER A 172 -4.54 15.92 2.91
CA SER A 172 -5.89 15.44 3.23
C SER A 172 -6.15 15.55 4.74
N LYS A 173 -7.31 15.07 5.19
CA LYS A 173 -7.58 14.92 6.63
C LYS A 173 -6.68 13.85 7.28
N ARG A 174 -6.10 12.95 6.49
CA ARG A 174 -5.25 11.85 6.93
C ARG A 174 -3.79 11.98 6.49
N THR A 175 -3.43 13.04 5.76
CA THR A 175 -2.05 13.35 5.38
C THR A 175 -1.74 14.85 5.51
N ASN A 176 -0.73 15.21 6.30
CA ASN A 176 -0.38 16.60 6.60
C ASN A 176 0.94 17.06 5.94
N LYS A 177 1.30 18.35 6.13
CA LYS A 177 2.50 18.96 5.53
C LYS A 177 3.82 18.49 6.15
N ALA A 178 3.80 17.98 7.39
CA ALA A 178 5.01 17.47 8.05
C ALA A 178 5.45 16.13 7.47
N SER A 179 4.55 15.41 6.79
CA SER A 179 4.78 14.11 6.15
C SER A 179 5.65 14.12 4.90
N ARG A 180 6.61 15.04 4.82
CA ARG A 180 7.54 15.12 3.70
C ARG A 180 8.31 13.79 3.60
N LEU A 181 8.01 13.04 2.54
CA LEU A 181 8.64 11.75 2.23
C LEU A 181 10.09 11.94 1.79
N THR A 182 10.95 12.30 2.74
CA THR A 182 12.39 12.52 2.50
C THR A 182 13.15 11.18 2.45
N TYR A 183 12.56 10.10 2.98
CA TYR A 183 13.23 8.84 3.27
C TYR A 183 13.19 7.78 2.15
N ILE A 184 12.43 7.98 1.06
CA ILE A 184 12.27 6.96 0.00
C ILE A 184 13.17 7.22 -1.22
N LEU A 185 13.65 8.46 -1.41
CA LEU A 185 14.60 8.84 -2.47
C LEU A 185 16.04 8.46 -2.07
#